data_AF-A0AAD9PUT9-F1
#
_entry.id   AF-A0AAD9PUT9-F1
#
_cell.length_a   1.000
_cell.length_b   1.000
_cell.length_c   1.000
_cell.angle_alpha   90.00
_cell.angle_beta   90.00
_cell.angle_gamma   90.00
#
_symmetry.space_group_name_H-M   'P 1'
#
loop_
_entity.id
_entity.type
_entity.pdbx_description
1 polymer ?
#
loop_
_entity_poly.entity_id
_entity_poly.type
_entity_poly.pdbx_seq_one_letter_code
_entity_poly.pdbx_strand_id
1 'polypeptide(L)'
;MMVYLSDKKKEKLKFLCTQALDGDILSIRFVARLHYQNLERDKIRALALNRGDYDAKMQLSVLAKEDLLWWVENVQQAYRRIIHAPTTYVFQTDSSDTGWGISCSSHGSWKS
;
A
#
# COMPACT_ATOMS: atom_id res chain seq x y z
N MET A 1 -9.23 -6.25 -17.03
CA MET A 1 -9.22 -7.50 -16.23
C MET A 1 -9.64 -7.19 -14.81
N MET A 2 -10.46 -8.04 -14.19
CA MET A 2 -10.84 -7.91 -12.77
C MET A 2 -9.93 -8.83 -11.97
N VAL A 3 -9.23 -8.28 -10.98
CA VAL A 3 -8.37 -9.06 -10.08
C VAL A 3 -9.00 -9.12 -8.71
N TYR A 4 -9.27 -10.33 -8.26
CA TYR A 4 -9.83 -10.60 -6.94
C TYR A 4 -8.73 -11.09 -6.00
N LEU A 5 -8.86 -10.73 -4.72
CA LEU A 5 -8.10 -11.38 -3.66
C LEU A 5 -8.59 -12.83 -3.49
N SER A 6 -7.68 -13.75 -3.20
CA SER A 6 -8.09 -15.08 -2.74
C SER A 6 -8.74 -15.00 -1.36
N ASP A 7 -9.62 -15.93 -1.03
CA ASP A 7 -10.37 -15.89 0.23
C ASP A 7 -9.44 -15.90 1.44
N LYS A 8 -8.39 -16.72 1.41
CA LYS A 8 -7.32 -16.72 2.43
C LYS A 8 -6.69 -15.33 2.64
N LYS A 9 -6.51 -14.55 1.56
CA LYS A 9 -5.97 -13.19 1.66
C LYS A 9 -7.02 -12.22 2.21
N LYS A 10 -8.29 -12.35 1.81
CA LYS A 10 -9.39 -11.54 2.34
C LYS A 10 -9.58 -11.73 3.84
N GLU A 11 -9.61 -12.98 4.29
CA GLU A 11 -9.74 -13.33 5.72
C GLU A 11 -8.58 -12.80 6.53
N LYS A 12 -7.34 -12.99 6.05
CA LYS A 12 -6.15 -12.46 6.71
C LYS A 12 -6.21 -10.94 6.83
N LEU A 13 -6.63 -10.25 5.78
CA LEU A 13 -6.73 -8.79 5.79
C LEU A 13 -7.80 -8.32 6.79
N LYS A 14 -8.99 -8.94 6.75
CA LYS A 14 -10.08 -8.65 7.69
C LYS A 14 -9.63 -8.84 9.14
N PHE A 15 -8.95 -9.95 9.42
CA PHE A 15 -8.41 -10.25 10.75
C PHE A 15 -7.44 -9.16 11.22
N LEU A 16 -6.45 -8.80 10.39
CA LEU A 16 -5.45 -7.79 10.76
C LEU A 16 -6.06 -6.40 10.96
N CYS A 17 -7.01 -5.99 10.10
CA CYS A 17 -7.68 -4.70 10.24
C CYS A 17 -8.55 -4.65 11.50
N THR A 18 -9.26 -5.73 11.83
CA THR A 18 -10.07 -5.82 13.06
C THR A 18 -9.17 -5.73 14.29
N GLN A 19 -8.08 -6.50 14.33
CA GLN A 19 -7.10 -6.45 15.42
C GLN A 19 -6.47 -5.06 15.58
N ALA A 20 -6.25 -4.34 14.48
CA ALA A 20 -5.74 -2.97 14.52
C ALA A 20 -6.78 -1.95 15.01
N LEU A 21 -8.07 -2.19 14.77
CA LEU A 21 -9.14 -1.32 15.25
C LEU A 21 -9.42 -1.51 16.75
N ASP A 22 -9.34 -2.75 17.23
CA ASP A 22 -9.56 -3.08 18.63
C ASP A 22 -8.40 -2.63 19.54
N GLY A 23 -7.21 -2.43 18.97
CA GLY A 23 -6.02 -2.01 19.71
C GLY A 23 -5.94 -0.49 19.88
N ASP A 24 -6.10 -0.01 21.11
CA ASP A 24 -5.91 1.42 21.43
C ASP A 24 -4.47 1.89 21.22
N ILE A 25 -3.49 1.02 21.49
CA ILE A 25 -2.05 1.30 21.38
C ILE A 25 -1.35 0.12 20.71
N LEU A 26 -0.85 0.34 19.49
CA LEU A 26 -0.25 -0.69 18.64
C LEU A 26 1.26 -0.46 18.49
N SER A 27 2.04 -1.51 18.23
CA SER A 27 3.43 -1.30 17.80
C SER A 27 3.49 -0.79 16.37
N ILE A 28 4.46 0.08 16.08
CA ILE A 28 4.66 0.62 14.74
C ILE A 28 4.87 -0.50 13.71
N ARG A 29 5.65 -1.52 14.06
CA ARG A 29 5.90 -2.72 13.24
C ARG A 29 4.62 -3.44 12.84
N PHE A 30 3.62 -3.52 13.73
CA PHE A 30 2.37 -4.20 13.43
C PHE A 30 1.56 -3.41 12.40
N VAL A 31 1.39 -2.11 12.61
CA VAL A 31 0.64 -1.21 11.73
C VAL A 31 1.28 -1.11 10.33
N ALA A 32 2.61 -1.11 10.27
CA ALA A 32 3.38 -1.03 9.03
C ALA A 32 3.10 -2.14 8.02
N ARG A 33 2.46 -3.25 8.42
CA ARG A 33 2.13 -4.38 7.54
C ARG A 33 0.94 -4.12 6.61
N LEU A 34 0.16 -3.07 6.87
CA LEU A 34 -1.09 -2.79 6.18
C LEU A 34 -0.94 -1.75 5.05
N HIS A 35 0.15 -0.96 5.06
CA HIS A 35 0.56 -0.08 3.96
C HIS A 35 -0.49 0.91 3.41
N TYR A 36 -1.51 1.28 4.19
CA TYR A 36 -2.50 2.28 3.80
C TYR A 36 -1.98 3.70 4.00
N GLN A 37 -2.48 4.64 3.20
CA GLN A 37 -1.94 6.01 3.14
C GLN A 37 -1.93 6.69 4.51
N ASN A 38 -3.03 6.65 5.25
CA ASN A 38 -3.08 7.30 6.56
C ASN A 38 -2.29 6.53 7.62
N LEU A 39 -2.21 5.20 7.53
CA LEU A 39 -1.33 4.40 8.40
C LEU A 39 0.15 4.69 8.15
N GLU A 40 0.55 4.90 6.89
CA GLU A 40 1.92 5.26 6.53
C GLU A 40 2.29 6.64 7.06
N ARG A 41 1.36 7.60 7.02
CA ARG A 41 1.54 8.92 7.65
C ARG A 41 1.71 8.82 9.16
N ASP A 42 0.83 8.05 9.83
CA ASP A 42 0.91 7.86 11.28
C ASP A 42 2.19 7.12 11.68
N LYS A 43 2.62 6.13 10.88
CA LYS A 43 3.89 5.42 11.04
C LYS A 43 5.08 6.38 10.96
N ILE A 44 5.17 7.20 9.91
CA ILE A 44 6.28 8.14 9.73
C ILE A 44 6.36 9.10 10.92
N ARG A 45 5.21 9.65 11.36
CA ARG A 45 5.15 10.52 12.53
C ARG A 45 5.62 9.79 13.80
N ALA A 46 5.13 8.58 14.03
CA ALA A 46 5.49 7.79 15.20
C ALA A 46 6.99 7.42 15.22
N LEU A 47 7.56 7.06 14.06
CA LEU A 47 9.00 6.79 13.94
C LEU A 47 9.85 8.02 14.24
N ALA A 48 9.44 9.20 13.75
CA ALA A 48 10.13 10.45 14.02
C ALA A 48 10.17 10.77 15.53
N LEU A 49 9.07 10.52 16.25
CA LEU A 49 8.97 10.72 17.69
C LEU A 49 9.77 9.66 18.49
N ASN A 50 9.85 8.43 17.99
CA ASN A 50 10.50 7.31 18.66
C ASN A 50 11.92 7.02 18.14
N ARG A 51 12.58 7.99 17.49
CA ARG A 51 13.97 7.87 17.00
C ARG A 51 14.19 6.64 16.10
N GLY A 52 13.19 6.28 15.31
CA GLY A 52 13.23 5.14 14.39
C GLY A 52 12.97 3.78 15.04
N ASP A 53 12.55 3.71 16.30
CA ASP A 53 12.16 2.44 16.94
C ASP A 53 10.82 1.94 16.39
N TYR A 54 10.84 0.77 15.75
CA TYR A 54 9.65 0.11 15.20
C TYR A 54 8.84 -0.68 16.22
N ASP A 55 9.45 -1.02 17.36
CA ASP A 55 8.77 -1.74 18.44
C ASP A 55 8.11 -0.77 19.43
N ALA A 56 8.41 0.53 19.30
CA ALA A 56 7.69 1.60 19.95
C ALA A 56 6.20 1.62 19.58
N LYS A 57 5.42 2.23 20.48
CA LYS A 57 3.97 2.27 20.41
C LYS A 57 3.46 3.51 19.68
N MET A 58 2.31 3.36 19.02
CA MET A 58 1.61 4.43 18.33
C MET A 58 0.10 4.30 18.48
N GLN A 59 -0.59 5.42 18.31
CA GLN A 59 -2.04 5.48 18.19
C GLN A 59 -2.42 5.78 16.74
N LEU A 60 -3.55 5.23 16.31
CA LEU A 60 -4.10 5.48 14.98
C LEU A 60 -4.90 6.78 14.97
N SER A 61 -4.67 7.60 13.95
CA SER A 61 -5.54 8.75 13.66
C SER A 61 -6.95 8.28 13.26
N VAL A 62 -7.92 9.18 13.34
CA VAL A 62 -9.31 8.91 12.90
C VAL A 62 -9.34 8.47 11.44
N LEU A 63 -8.60 9.17 10.56
CA LEU A 63 -8.50 8.81 9.14
C LEU A 63 -7.90 7.42 8.91
N ALA A 64 -6.90 7.03 9.72
CA ALA A 64 -6.34 5.69 9.64
C ALA A 64 -7.32 4.61 10.10
N LYS A 65 -8.16 4.90 11.10
CA LYS A 65 -9.24 4.00 11.52
C LYS A 65 -10.32 3.89 10.44
N GLU A 66 -10.67 4.98 9.77
CA GLU A 66 -11.60 4.98 8.63
C GLU A 66 -11.09 4.10 7.48
N ASP A 67 -9.81 4.20 7.11
CA ASP A 67 -9.19 3.32 6.11
C ASP A 67 -9.38 1.84 6.51
N LEU A 68 -9.10 1.48 7.76
CA LEU A 68 -9.21 0.11 8.26
C LEU A 68 -10.66 -0.39 8.27
N LEU A 69 -11.60 0.44 8.72
CA LEU A 69 -13.03 0.12 8.73
C LEU A 69 -13.55 -0.16 7.33
N TRP A 70 -13.16 0.67 6.36
CA TRP A 70 -13.50 0.46 4.96
C TRP A 70 -13.06 -0.93 4.49
N TRP A 71 -11.85 -1.38 4.84
CA TRP A 71 -11.37 -2.71 4.48
C TRP A 71 -12.16 -3.83 5.15
N VAL A 72 -12.51 -3.70 6.43
CA VAL A 72 -13.31 -4.72 7.15
C VAL A 72 -14.67 -4.93 6.49
N GLU A 73 -15.31 -3.83 6.08
CA GLU A 73 -16.64 -3.84 5.46
C GLU A 73 -16.61 -4.31 4.00
N ASN A 74 -15.58 -3.93 3.23
CA ASN A 74 -15.61 -4.05 1.78
C ASN A 74 -14.73 -5.19 1.23
N VAL A 75 -13.77 -5.74 1.99
CA VAL A 75 -12.78 -6.72 1.48
C VAL A 75 -13.40 -7.97 0.82
N GLN A 76 -14.60 -8.37 1.25
CA GLN A 76 -15.28 -9.55 0.69
C GLN A 76 -15.68 -9.35 -0.77
N GLN A 77 -16.11 -8.13 -1.11
CA GLN A 77 -16.61 -7.74 -2.43
C GLN A 77 -15.59 -6.92 -3.22
N ALA A 78 -14.50 -6.48 -2.57
CA ALA A 78 -13.47 -5.67 -3.18
C ALA A 78 -12.77 -6.43 -4.31
N TYR A 79 -12.63 -5.73 -5.44
CA TYR A 79 -11.84 -6.16 -6.58
C TYR A 79 -11.06 -4.99 -7.13
N ARG A 80 -9.93 -5.27 -7.78
CA ARG A 80 -9.18 -4.26 -8.53
C ARG A 80 -9.51 -4.39 -10.00
N ARG A 81 -10.12 -3.36 -10.58
CA ARG A 81 -10.28 -3.26 -12.03
C ARG A 81 -8.96 -2.77 -12.61
N ILE A 82 -8.22 -3.66 -13.25
CA ILE A 82 -7.04 -3.30 -14.04
C ILE A 82 -7.52 -3.00 -15.46
N ILE A 83 -7.43 -1.73 -15.84
CA ILE A 83 -7.70 -1.29 -17.21
C ILE A 83 -6.37 -1.37 -17.96
N HIS A 84 -6.32 -2.21 -18.99
CA HIS A 84 -5.26 -2.17 -19.98
C HIS A 84 -5.74 -1.23 -21.09
N ALA A 85 -5.36 0.04 -21.01
CA ALA A 85 -5.44 0.91 -22.17
C ALA A 85 -4.35 0.48 -23.16
N PRO A 86 -4.55 0.65 -24.48
CA PRO A 86 -3.47 0.49 -25.44
C PRO A 86 -2.28 1.34 -25.03
N THR A 87 -1.10 0.73 -24.90
CA THR A 87 0.11 1.44 -24.51
C THR A 87 0.68 2.21 -25.70
N THR A 88 0.61 3.53 -25.69
CA THR A 88 1.23 4.38 -26.71
C THR A 88 2.73 4.57 -26.49
N TYR A 89 3.14 4.61 -25.22
CA TYR A 89 4.52 4.86 -24.79
C TYR A 89 4.95 3.82 -23.76
N VAL A 90 6.15 3.25 -23.97
CA VAL A 90 6.80 2.34 -23.02
C VAL A 90 7.98 3.07 -22.42
N PHE A 91 7.92 3.32 -21.11
CA PHE A 91 9.02 3.89 -20.34
C PHE A 91 9.75 2.74 -19.63
N GLN A 92 11.07 2.66 -19.84
CA GLN A 92 11.95 1.75 -19.14
C GLN A 92 12.92 2.57 -18.29
N THR A 93 13.06 2.19 -17.03
CA THR A 93 14.02 2.80 -16.11
C THR A 93 14.92 1.70 -15.58
N ASP A 94 16.22 1.95 -15.58
CA ASP A 94 17.18 1.10 -14.90
C ASP A 94 17.24 1.49 -13.42
N SER A 95 17.17 0.50 -12.54
CA SER A 95 17.47 0.71 -11.12
C SER A 95 18.98 0.68 -10.92
N SER A 96 19.70 1.64 -11.52
CA SER A 96 21.14 1.75 -11.32
C SER A 96 21.46 2.68 -10.14
N ASP A 97 22.47 2.32 -9.35
CA ASP A 97 22.99 3.15 -8.26
C ASP A 97 23.73 4.40 -8.79
N THR A 98 23.92 4.49 -10.11
CA THR A 98 24.65 5.57 -10.79
C THR A 98 23.75 6.69 -11.32
N GLY A 99 22.42 6.53 -11.27
CA GLY A 99 21.48 7.58 -11.67
C GLY A 99 20.08 7.06 -12.00
N TRP A 100 19.14 7.99 -12.18
CA TRP A 100 17.78 7.69 -12.61
C TRP A 100 17.67 7.95 -14.12
N GLY A 101 17.88 6.92 -14.94
CA GLY A 101 17.66 6.98 -16.38
C GLY A 101 16.24 6.58 -16.75
N ILE A 102 15.66 7.25 -17.76
CA ILE A 102 14.45 6.78 -18.43
C ILE A 102 14.70 6.70 -19.94
N SER A 103 14.38 5.55 -20.52
CA SER A 103 14.27 5.35 -21.96
C SER A 103 12.79 5.27 -22.33
N CYS A 104 12.35 6.08 -23.30
CA CYS A 104 10.98 6.08 -23.79
C CYS A 104 10.94 5.58 -25.23
N SER A 105 10.13 4.56 -25.49
CA SER A 105 9.87 4.05 -26.85
C SER A 105 8.37 4.12 -27.18
N SER A 106 8.03 4.26 -28.46
CA SER A 106 6.65 4.20 -28.95
C SER A 106 6.49 3.07 -29.96
N HIS A 107 5.34 2.39 -29.95
CA HIS A 107 5.01 1.36 -30.94
C HIS A 107 4.78 2.02 -32.31
N GLY A 108 5.85 2.15 -33.09
CA GLY A 108 5.83 2.77 -34.43
C GLY A 108 7.15 3.39 -34.90
N SER A 109 8.17 3.50 -34.05
CA SER A 109 9.46 4.09 -34.38
C SER A 109 10.61 3.08 -34.26
N TRP A 110 10.56 2.00 -35.03
CA TRP A 110 11.79 1.42 -35.56
C TRP A 110 11.97 2.00 -36.96
N LYS A 111 12.72 3.09 -37.04
CA LYS A 111 13.32 3.54 -38.30
C LYS A 111 14.83 3.57 -38.09
N SER A 112 15.46 2.59 -38.76
CA SER A 112 16.82 2.53 -39.31
C SER A 112 17.96 3.10 -38.48
#